data_AF-A0A4Q3SKF0-F1
#
_entry.id   AF-A0A4Q3SKF0-F1
#
_cell.length_a   1.000
_cell.length_b   1.000
_cell.length_c   1.000
_cell.angle_alpha   90.00
_cell.angle_beta   90.00
_cell.angle_gamma   90.00
#
_symmetry.space_group_name_H-M   'P 1'
#
loop_
_entity.id
_entity.type
_entity.pdbx_description
1 polymer ?
#
loop_
_entity_poly.entity_id
_entity_poly.type
_entity_poly.pdbx_seq_one_letter_code
_entity_poly.pdbx_strand_id
1 'polypeptide(L)'
;INTRLICHLPLIAPPGSRFRVGNEVREWKEGEAWAFDDTIEHEARNDSGQDRTILIFDVWKPELTEEERDLVSALFESIDAYGAGGAAWGV
;
A
#
# COMPACT_ATOMS: atom_id res chain seq x y z
N ILE A 1 -0.87 -10.98 8.17
CA ILE A 1 0.09 -10.35 9.11
C ILE A 1 0.31 -8.90 8.69
N ASN A 2 0.44 -7.96 9.63
CA ASN A 2 0.62 -6.54 9.31
C ASN A 2 2.12 -6.17 9.39
N THR A 3 2.86 -6.44 8.31
CA THR A 3 4.32 -6.30 8.24
C THR A 3 4.79 -5.26 7.22
N ARG A 4 3.87 -4.59 6.54
CA ARG A 4 4.19 -3.61 5.49
C ARG A 4 3.43 -2.31 5.71
N LEU A 5 3.98 -1.23 5.16
CA LEU A 5 3.24 -0.02 4.85
C LEU A 5 3.01 -0.02 3.33
N ILE A 6 1.83 0.44 2.92
CA ILE A 6 1.53 0.68 1.51
C ILE A 6 1.88 2.14 1.18
N CYS A 7 2.55 2.34 0.06
CA CYS A 7 2.94 3.65 -0.43
C CYS A 7 2.12 3.99 -1.66
N HIS A 8 1.43 5.13 -1.61
CA HIS A 8 0.74 5.70 -2.76
C HIS A 8 1.51 6.91 -3.27
N LEU A 9 2.08 6.80 -4.47
CA LEU A 9 2.71 7.91 -5.19
C LEU A 9 1.78 8.37 -6.33
N PRO A 10 1.14 9.55 -6.21
CA PRO A 10 0.30 10.06 -7.27
C PRO A 10 1.14 10.46 -8.49
N LEU A 11 0.84 9.87 -9.64
CA LEU A 11 1.45 10.21 -10.92
C LEU A 11 0.60 11.22 -11.69
N ILE A 12 -0.73 11.06 -11.59
CA ILE A 12 -1.74 11.98 -12.13
C ILE A 12 -2.83 12.12 -11.07
N ALA A 13 -3.04 13.33 -10.54
CA ALA A 13 -3.96 13.61 -9.45
C ALA A 13 -4.76 14.91 -9.70
N PRO A 14 -5.87 14.84 -10.46
CA PRO A 14 -6.70 16.00 -10.71
C PRO A 14 -7.34 16.56 -9.41
N PRO A 15 -7.60 17.87 -9.32
CA PRO A 15 -8.26 18.49 -8.17
C PRO A 15 -9.57 17.78 -7.79
N GLY A 16 -9.83 17.61 -6.50
CA GLY A 16 -10.96 16.80 -6.00
C GLY A 16 -10.62 15.32 -5.80
N SER A 17 -9.37 14.92 -6.04
CA SER A 17 -8.83 13.60 -5.66
C SER A 17 -8.40 13.60 -4.19
N ARG A 18 -9.16 12.91 -3.33
CA ARG A 18 -8.94 12.90 -1.87
C ARG A 18 -8.66 11.50 -1.35
N PHE A 19 -7.93 11.43 -0.26
CA PHE A 19 -7.62 10.21 0.43
C PHE A 19 -7.72 10.39 1.94
N ARG A 20 -8.40 9.45 2.58
CA ARG A 20 -8.57 9.41 4.03
C ARG A 20 -7.97 8.12 4.58
N VAL A 21 -7.21 8.24 5.66
CA VAL A 21 -6.72 7.12 6.47
C VAL A 21 -7.06 7.42 7.93
N GLY A 22 -7.95 6.61 8.52
CA GLY A 22 -8.51 6.89 9.84
C GLY A 22 -9.16 8.27 9.87
N ASN A 23 -8.67 9.15 10.75
CA ASN A 23 -9.19 10.51 10.94
C ASN A 23 -8.47 11.57 10.10
N GLU A 24 -7.47 11.20 9.30
CA GLU A 24 -6.71 12.14 8.50
C GLU A 24 -7.15 12.11 7.04
N VAL A 25 -7.58 13.26 6.52
CA VAL A 25 -7.95 13.46 5.11
C VAL A 25 -6.92 14.38 4.46
N ARG A 26 -6.40 13.97 3.30
CA ARG A 26 -5.52 14.79 2.46
C ARG A 26 -5.99 14.76 1.01
N GLU A 27 -5.65 15.80 0.27
CA GLU A 27 -5.70 15.75 -1.20
C GLU A 27 -4.43 15.07 -1.72
N TRP A 28 -4.57 14.33 -2.82
CA TRP A 28 -3.41 13.79 -3.51
C TRP A 28 -2.61 14.92 -4.16
N LYS A 29 -1.29 14.84 -4.04
CA LYS A 29 -0.35 15.75 -4.71
C LYS A 29 0.59 14.93 -5.58
N GLU A 30 0.68 15.30 -6.86
CA GLU A 30 1.56 14.62 -7.81
C GLU A 30 3.01 14.68 -7.33
N GLY A 31 3.70 13.54 -7.40
CA GLY A 31 5.10 13.42 -6.97
C GLY A 31 5.31 13.30 -5.46
N GLU A 32 4.29 13.51 -4.62
CA GLU A 32 4.40 13.38 -3.16
C GLU A 32 3.84 12.03 -2.70
N ALA A 33 4.72 11.07 -2.40
CA ALA A 33 4.32 9.77 -1.89
C ALA A 33 3.75 9.87 -0.47
N TRP A 34 2.72 9.07 -0.19
CA TRP A 34 2.20 8.87 1.16
C TRP A 34 2.23 7.39 1.53
N ALA A 35 3.05 7.05 2.52
CA ALA A 35 3.05 5.74 3.16
C ALA A 35 2.04 5.69 4.31
N PHE A 36 1.23 4.64 4.37
CA PHE A 36 0.26 4.42 5.44
C PHE A 36 0.07 2.94 5.74
N ASP A 37 -0.51 2.65 6.91
CA ASP A 37 -0.90 1.30 7.30
C ASP A 37 -2.29 1.00 6.71
N ASP A 38 -2.37 0.06 5.77
CA ASP A 38 -3.62 -0.29 5.07
C ASP A 38 -4.60 -1.09 5.92
N THR A 39 -4.20 -1.53 7.12
CA THR A 39 -5.12 -2.12 8.10
C THR A 39 -5.98 -1.07 8.80
N ILE A 40 -5.57 0.20 8.75
CA ILE A 40 -6.40 1.32 9.19
C ILE A 40 -7.46 1.57 8.12
N GLU A 41 -8.70 1.78 8.57
CA GLU A 41 -9.82 2.07 7.66
C GLU A 41 -9.51 3.31 6.81
N HIS A 42 -9.65 3.17 5.50
CA HIS A 42 -9.23 4.16 4.53
C HIS A 42 -10.20 4.26 3.36
N GLU A 43 -10.30 5.45 2.78
CA GLU A 43 -11.22 5.76 1.69
C GLU A 43 -10.53 6.61 0.62
N ALA A 44 -10.65 6.20 -0.64
CA ALA A 44 -10.19 6.98 -1.78
C ALA A 44 -11.39 7.55 -2.56
N ARG A 45 -11.49 8.88 -2.64
CA ARG A 45 -12.51 9.57 -3.44
C ARG A 45 -11.89 10.27 -4.64
N ASN A 46 -12.57 10.20 -5.78
CA ASN A 46 -12.20 10.93 -6.99
C ASN A 46 -13.43 11.69 -7.48
N ASP A 47 -13.58 12.94 -7.04
CA ASP A 47 -14.71 13.80 -7.40
C ASP A 47 -14.41 14.63 -8.67
N SER A 48 -13.28 14.38 -9.34
CA SER A 48 -12.76 15.26 -10.41
C SER A 48 -13.42 15.06 -11.77
N GLY A 49 -14.10 13.92 -11.99
CA GLY A 49 -14.59 13.50 -13.31
C GLY A 49 -13.48 13.15 -14.32
N GLN A 50 -12.22 13.09 -13.88
CA GLN A 50 -11.05 12.74 -14.67
C GLN A 50 -10.34 11.53 -14.07
N ASP A 51 -9.52 10.86 -14.88
CA ASP A 51 -8.72 9.73 -14.43
C ASP A 51 -7.66 10.16 -13.42
N ARG A 52 -7.49 9.34 -12.37
CA ARG A 52 -6.44 9.48 -11.36
C ARG A 52 -5.54 8.25 -11.43
N THR A 53 -4.24 8.47 -11.62
CA THR A 53 -3.23 7.40 -11.69
C THR A 53 -2.29 7.48 -10.50
N ILE A 54 -2.24 6.40 -9.71
CA ILE A 54 -1.39 6.28 -8.52
C ILE A 54 -0.48 5.06 -8.71
N LEU A 55 0.83 5.22 -8.48
CA LEU A 55 1.74 4.09 -8.30
C LEU A 55 1.61 3.59 -6.87
N ILE A 56 1.30 2.31 -6.73
CA ILE A 56 1.14 1.63 -5.44
C ILE A 56 2.27 0.62 -5.28
N PHE A 57 2.97 0.67 -4.16
CA PHE A 57 4.03 -0.27 -3.83
C PHE A 57 4.13 -0.45 -2.32
N ASP A 58 4.71 -1.57 -1.90
CA ASP A 58 4.85 -1.91 -0.49
C ASP A 58 6.27 -1.67 0.00
N VAL A 59 6.38 -1.29 1.28
CA VAL A 59 7.66 -1.23 1.99
C VAL A 59 7.53 -1.94 3.32
N TRP A 60 8.62 -2.54 3.80
CA TRP A 60 8.66 -3.10 5.15
C TRP A 60 8.34 -2.04 6.18
N LYS A 61 7.57 -2.43 7.20
CA LYS A 61 7.41 -1.59 8.39
C LYS A 61 8.79 -1.27 8.98
N PRO A 62 9.08 0.00 9.30
CA PRO A 62 10.42 0.39 9.76
C PRO A 62 10.80 -0.25 11.09
N GLU A 63 9.83 -0.74 11.86
CA GLU A 63 10.04 -1.43 13.13
C GLU A 63 10.55 -2.88 12.96
N LEU A 64 10.47 -3.46 11.76
CA LEU A 64 10.96 -4.82 11.50
C LEU A 64 12.48 -4.83 11.32
N THR A 65 13.13 -5.68 12.11
CA THR A 65 14.54 -6.07 11.94
C THR A 65 14.75 -6.87 10.66
N GLU A 66 16.00 -7.00 10.21
CA GLU A 66 16.35 -7.83 9.05
C GLU A 66 15.97 -9.30 9.27
N GLU A 67 16.26 -9.84 10.46
CA GLU A 67 15.89 -11.22 10.84
C GLU A 67 14.36 -11.44 10.77
N GLU A 68 13.56 -10.48 11.27
CA GLU A 68 12.10 -10.58 11.17
C GLU A 68 11.62 -10.51 9.71
N ARG A 69 12.26 -9.71 8.85
CA ARG A 69 11.93 -9.65 7.42
C ARG A 69 12.21 -10.98 6.73
N ASP A 70 13.33 -11.63 7.06
CA ASP A 70 13.68 -12.94 6.53
C ASP A 70 12.66 -14.01 6.94
N LEU A 71 12.29 -14.04 8.22
CA LEU A 71 11.29 -14.97 8.74
C LEU A 71 9.90 -14.75 8.12
N VAL A 72 9.50 -13.49 7.94
CA VAL A 72 8.22 -13.14 7.30
C VAL A 72 8.24 -13.54 5.82
N SER A 73 9.34 -13.31 5.11
CA SER A 73 9.49 -13.70 3.70
C SER A 73 9.39 -15.21 3.55
N ALA A 74 10.13 -15.97 4.37
CA ALA A 74 10.05 -17.44 4.39
C ALA A 74 8.65 -17.96 4.70
N LEU A 75 7.90 -17.30 5.60
CA LEU A 75 6.51 -17.62 5.88
C LEU A 75 5.62 -17.44 4.63
N PHE A 76 5.73 -16.32 3.93
CA PHE A 76 4.95 -16.08 2.72
C PHE A 76 5.32 -17.03 1.59
N GLU A 77 6.60 -17.30 1.37
CA GLU A 77 7.06 -18.31 0.41
C GLU A 77 6.48 -19.70 0.71
N SER A 78 6.45 -20.10 1.98
CA SER A 78 5.84 -21.36 2.40
C SER A 78 4.33 -21.39 2.18
N ILE A 79 3.63 -20.26 2.39
CA ILE A 79 2.20 -20.13 2.14
C ILE A 79 1.93 -20.27 0.64
N ASP A 80 2.70 -19.59 -0.21
CA ASP A 80 2.56 -19.64 -1.66
C ASP A 80 2.88 -21.03 -2.21
N ALA A 81 3.92 -21.69 -1.70
CA ALA A 81 4.26 -23.07 -2.07
C ALA A 81 3.15 -24.06 -1.70
N TYR A 82 2.49 -23.87 -0.55
CA TYR A 82 1.32 -24.66 -0.16
C TYR A 82 0.08 -24.28 -0.97
N GLY A 83 -0.05 -22.99 -1.30
CA GLY A 83 -1.18 -22.35 -1.99
C GLY A 83 -1.10 -22.37 -3.51
N ALA A 84 -0.14 -23.09 -4.12
CA ALA A 84 0.09 -23.21 -5.57
C ALA A 84 -1.05 -23.93 -6.35
N GLY A 85 -2.31 -23.70 -5.94
CA GLY A 85 -3.50 -23.69 -6.77
C GLY A 85 -4.11 -22.29 -7.02
N GLY A 86 -3.55 -21.19 -6.49
CA GLY A 86 -4.13 -19.85 -6.73
C GLY A 86 -3.23 -18.65 -6.41
N ALA A 87 -2.71 -18.01 -7.46
CA ALA A 87 -2.05 -16.70 -7.55
C ALA A 87 -0.81 -16.47 -6.64
N ALA A 88 0.37 -16.42 -7.28
CA ALA A 88 1.64 -16.04 -6.66
C ALA A 88 1.61 -14.59 -6.16
N TRP A 89 2.02 -14.37 -4.91
CA TRP A 89 2.20 -13.04 -4.35
C TRP A 89 3.63 -12.59 -4.66
N GLY A 90 3.77 -11.57 -5.50
CA GLY A 90 5.07 -10.98 -5.81
C GLY A 90 5.59 -10.21 -4.60
N VAL A 91 6.54 -10.82 -3.88
CA VAL A 91 7.41 -10.15 -2.91
C VAL A 91 8.59 -9.52 -3.63
#